data_AF-A0A355FMJ7-F1
#
_entry.id   AF-A0A355FMJ7-F1
#
_cell.length_a   1.000
_cell.length_b   1.000
_cell.length_c   1.000
_cell.angle_alpha   90.00
_cell.angle_beta   90.00
_cell.angle_gamma   90.00
#
_symmetry.space_group_name_H-M   'P 1'
#
loop_
_entity.id
_entity.type
_entity.pdbx_description
1 polymer ?
#
loop_
_entity_poly.entity_id
_entity_poly.type
_entity_poly.pdbx_seq_one_letter_code
_entity_poly.pdbx_strand_id
1 'polypeptide(L)'
;MSHLNNTTKQRRFKHLTEMERYQIEILLKEKKKSKEIAVILGKHRRTIEREIARGTVQMLNSDLTYTFRYCADVGHRKYLENGQNKGAGLKIGHDHKLARHIEKRIIQDRYSPDAVIGEIRAKGLEFKTSICTKTLYNYIDKEVFANITNKDLPIKRHKKKGRYHRVRVALKNLKGTSIEQRPKHIENREEYGHWEMDCVVGGKGDSGAVLLVLTERKSREEIIRKMPNRTQSSVKQELDRLERRYGKRFSQKFKTITVDNGPEFLNSSELEGSIIKQGEIRVKVYYAHPYSSGERGSNENGNRLIRRFIPKGTDISNYTAQEIKRIEHWMNNYPRKIHGYKTAKEMAA
;
A
#
# COMPACT_ATOMS: atom_id res chain seq x y z
N MET A 1 -30.95 -44.40 21.65
CA MET A 1 -30.60 -44.59 20.23
C MET A 1 -30.50 -43.23 19.56
N SER A 2 -29.29 -42.68 19.38
CA SER A 2 -29.09 -41.40 18.69
C SER A 2 -28.79 -41.63 17.21
N HIS A 3 -29.37 -40.79 16.36
CA HIS A 3 -29.44 -40.96 14.90
C HIS A 3 -28.07 -41.12 14.23
N LEU A 4 -27.92 -42.21 13.48
CA LEU A 4 -26.72 -42.60 12.72
C LEU A 4 -26.73 -42.14 11.24
N ASN A 5 -27.61 -41.22 10.87
CA ASN A 5 -27.75 -40.77 9.48
C ASN A 5 -27.13 -39.37 9.30
N ASN A 6 -25.80 -39.32 9.20
CA ASN A 6 -25.08 -38.13 8.77
C ASN A 6 -24.92 -38.16 7.24
N THR A 7 -25.48 -37.16 6.55
CA THR A 7 -25.46 -37.00 5.08
C THR A 7 -24.10 -36.58 4.51
N THR A 8 -23.10 -36.34 5.37
CA THR A 8 -21.76 -35.90 4.93
C THR A 8 -20.85 -37.12 4.72
N LYS A 9 -20.40 -37.38 3.48
CA LYS A 9 -19.38 -38.41 3.21
C LYS A 9 -18.13 -38.17 4.08
N GLN A 10 -17.77 -39.15 4.91
CA GLN A 10 -16.55 -39.09 5.73
C GLN A 10 -15.32 -39.02 4.81
N ARG A 11 -14.66 -37.85 4.75
CA ARG A 11 -13.40 -37.70 4.02
C ARG A 11 -12.33 -38.60 4.66
N ARG A 12 -11.81 -39.55 3.89
CA ARG A 12 -10.63 -40.35 4.27
C ARG A 12 -9.37 -39.45 4.32
N PHE A 13 -8.38 -39.81 5.13
CA PHE A 13 -7.10 -39.10 5.31
C PHE A 13 -7.11 -37.78 6.09
N LYS A 14 -8.06 -37.57 7.02
CA LYS A 14 -7.94 -36.46 7.99
C LYS A 14 -6.86 -36.77 9.04
N HIS A 15 -5.95 -35.82 9.24
CA HIS A 15 -5.02 -35.83 10.38
C HIS A 15 -5.80 -35.84 11.71
N LEU A 16 -5.19 -36.39 12.76
CA LEU A 16 -5.79 -36.35 14.10
C LEU A 16 -5.91 -34.91 14.57
N THR A 17 -7.07 -34.54 15.11
CA THR A 17 -7.26 -33.25 15.78
C THR A 17 -6.58 -33.27 17.16
N GLU A 18 -6.46 -32.10 17.79
CA GLU A 18 -5.97 -32.01 19.17
C GLU A 18 -6.90 -32.75 20.14
N MET A 19 -8.22 -32.54 20.02
CA MET A 19 -9.22 -33.26 20.83
C MET A 19 -9.15 -34.79 20.65
N GLU A 20 -8.98 -35.27 19.41
CA GLU A 20 -8.83 -36.72 19.14
C GLU A 20 -7.56 -37.28 19.82
N ARG A 21 -6.49 -36.49 19.98
CA ARG A 21 -5.29 -36.92 20.70
C ARG A 21 -5.52 -37.06 22.21
N TYR A 22 -6.26 -36.13 22.81
CA TYR A 22 -6.67 -36.26 24.22
C TYR A 22 -7.58 -37.47 24.44
N GLN A 23 -8.49 -37.74 23.51
CA GLN A 23 -9.34 -38.94 23.56
C GLN A 23 -8.51 -40.23 23.49
N ILE A 24 -7.45 -40.29 22.66
CA ILE A 24 -6.52 -41.42 22.64
C ILE A 24 -5.85 -41.61 24.01
N GLU A 25 -5.43 -40.52 24.66
CA GLU A 25 -4.82 -40.60 25.99
C GLU A 25 -5.76 -41.15 27.05
N ILE A 26 -7.02 -40.68 27.08
CA ILE A 26 -8.05 -41.16 28.01
C ILE A 26 -8.32 -42.66 27.78
N LEU A 27 -8.53 -43.07 26.53
CA LEU A 27 -8.84 -44.47 26.19
C LEU A 27 -7.66 -45.41 26.50
N LEU A 28 -6.42 -44.95 26.40
CA LEU A 28 -5.26 -45.71 26.84
C LEU A 28 -5.19 -45.86 28.36
N LYS A 29 -5.59 -44.85 29.13
CA LYS A 29 -5.71 -44.95 30.60
C LYS A 29 -6.79 -45.98 31.00
N GLU A 30 -7.85 -46.10 30.21
CA GLU A 30 -8.87 -47.16 30.32
C GLU A 30 -8.42 -48.55 29.80
N LYS A 31 -7.13 -48.71 29.47
CA LYS A 31 -6.51 -49.95 28.96
C LYS A 31 -7.11 -50.47 27.63
N LYS A 32 -7.72 -49.60 26.82
CA LYS A 32 -8.18 -49.96 25.46
C LYS A 32 -7.00 -50.19 24.53
N LYS A 33 -7.11 -51.21 23.66
CA LYS A 33 -6.09 -51.53 22.65
C LYS A 33 -6.22 -50.59 21.44
N SER A 34 -5.12 -50.34 20.72
CA SER A 34 -5.12 -49.44 19.56
C SER A 34 -6.14 -49.80 18.47
N LYS A 35 -6.51 -51.09 18.33
CA LYS A 35 -7.60 -51.54 17.43
C LYS A 35 -8.97 -51.00 17.86
N GLU A 36 -9.25 -51.00 19.16
CA GLU A 36 -10.53 -50.54 19.72
C GLU A 36 -10.62 -49.01 19.63
N ILE A 37 -9.54 -48.31 19.97
CA ILE A 37 -9.42 -46.86 19.83
C ILE A 37 -9.65 -46.43 18.38
N ALA A 38 -9.12 -47.18 17.42
CA ALA A 38 -9.31 -46.91 16.00
C ALA A 38 -10.79 -47.04 15.57
N VAL A 39 -11.53 -48.02 16.10
CA VAL A 39 -12.97 -48.16 15.84
C VAL A 39 -13.75 -47.01 16.48
N ILE A 40 -13.46 -46.68 17.74
CA ILE A 40 -14.14 -45.61 18.50
C ILE A 40 -13.97 -44.25 17.80
N LEU A 41 -12.77 -43.93 17.33
CA LEU A 41 -12.47 -42.66 16.67
C LEU A 41 -12.73 -42.66 15.15
N GLY A 42 -13.15 -43.80 14.58
CA GLY A 42 -13.33 -43.94 13.13
C GLY A 42 -12.05 -43.68 12.32
N LYS A 43 -10.88 -44.09 12.85
CA LYS A 43 -9.57 -43.90 12.22
C LYS A 43 -8.95 -45.25 11.85
N HIS A 44 -7.96 -45.22 10.96
CA HIS A 44 -7.20 -46.43 10.64
C HIS A 44 -6.28 -46.83 11.80
N ARG A 45 -6.21 -48.13 12.11
CA ARG A 45 -5.37 -48.68 13.20
C ARG A 45 -3.93 -48.16 13.17
N ARG A 46 -3.27 -48.19 12.01
CA ARG A 46 -1.89 -47.66 11.84
C ARG A 46 -1.76 -46.16 12.16
N THR A 47 -2.82 -45.38 11.99
CA THR A 47 -2.80 -43.94 12.34
C THR A 47 -2.70 -43.76 13.85
N ILE A 48 -3.47 -44.55 14.61
CA ILE A 48 -3.44 -44.56 16.07
C ILE A 48 -2.09 -45.07 16.57
N GLU A 49 -1.59 -46.19 16.04
CA GLU A 49 -0.28 -46.74 16.44
C GLU A 49 0.87 -45.73 16.20
N ARG A 50 0.88 -45.05 15.05
CA ARG A 50 1.87 -44.00 14.76
C ARG A 50 1.73 -42.77 15.65
N GLU A 51 0.51 -42.40 16.04
CA GLU A 51 0.29 -41.30 16.99
C GLU A 51 0.82 -41.68 18.37
N ILE A 52 0.47 -42.88 18.86
CA ILE A 52 0.94 -43.39 20.15
C ILE A 52 2.46 -43.39 20.18
N ALA A 53 3.11 -44.02 19.19
CA ALA A 53 4.56 -44.05 19.09
C ALA A 53 5.18 -42.63 19.05
N ARG A 54 4.51 -41.65 18.41
CA ARG A 54 4.99 -40.26 18.38
C ARG A 54 4.90 -39.59 19.75
N GLY A 55 3.78 -39.75 20.45
CA GLY A 55 3.48 -39.08 21.72
C GLY A 55 3.94 -39.83 22.97
N THR A 56 4.43 -41.07 22.85
CA THR A 56 4.99 -41.81 23.98
C THR A 56 6.29 -41.16 24.46
N VAL A 57 6.35 -40.89 25.75
CA VAL A 57 7.51 -40.34 26.45
C VAL A 57 7.76 -41.10 27.74
N GLN A 58 9.02 -41.06 28.19
CA GLN A 58 9.40 -41.55 29.50
C GLN A 58 8.95 -40.53 30.56
N MET A 59 8.15 -40.99 31.52
CA MET A 59 7.67 -40.20 32.64
C MET A 59 8.17 -40.79 33.95
N LEU A 60 8.55 -39.93 34.89
CA LEU A 60 8.90 -40.30 36.25
C LEU A 60 7.60 -40.44 37.07
N ASN A 61 7.45 -41.57 37.73
CA ASN A 61 6.37 -41.82 38.67
C ASN A 61 6.70 -41.24 40.06
N SER A 62 5.71 -41.17 40.94
CA SER A 62 5.87 -40.70 42.32
C SER A 62 6.80 -41.57 43.18
N ASP A 63 6.97 -42.83 42.80
CA ASP A 63 7.88 -43.80 43.43
C ASP A 63 9.31 -43.77 42.84
N LEU A 64 9.63 -42.73 42.04
CA LEU A 64 10.90 -42.54 41.34
C LEU A 64 11.22 -43.60 40.26
N THR A 65 10.25 -44.44 39.89
CA THR A 65 10.39 -45.36 38.74
C THR A 65 10.02 -44.67 37.43
N TYR A 66 10.56 -45.16 36.31
CA TYR A 66 10.24 -44.63 34.99
C TYR A 66 9.20 -45.49 34.28
N THR A 67 8.17 -44.87 33.70
CA THR A 67 7.23 -45.55 32.81
C THR A 67 7.07 -44.83 31.48
N PHE A 68 6.89 -45.59 30.41
CA PHE A 68 6.57 -45.03 29.10
C PHE A 68 5.06 -44.86 28.99
N ARG A 69 4.61 -43.61 28.84
CA ARG A 69 3.19 -43.28 28.68
C ARG A 69 3.00 -42.37 27.49
N TYR A 70 1.89 -42.56 26.78
CA TYR A 70 1.47 -41.63 25.76
C TYR A 70 0.98 -40.33 26.41
N CYS A 71 1.45 -39.20 25.90
CA CYS A 71 1.03 -37.87 26.30
C CYS A 71 0.48 -37.13 25.07
N ALA A 72 -0.79 -36.73 25.11
CA ALA A 72 -1.44 -36.04 24.01
C ALA A 72 -0.75 -34.70 23.68
N ASP A 73 -0.30 -33.95 24.70
CA ASP A 73 0.39 -32.68 24.53
C ASP A 73 1.70 -32.86 23.74
N VAL A 74 2.48 -33.90 24.07
CA VAL A 74 3.72 -34.20 23.34
C VAL A 74 3.43 -34.69 21.93
N GLY A 75 2.42 -35.54 21.75
CA GLY A 75 1.97 -36.01 20.43
C GLY A 75 1.54 -34.83 19.54
N HIS A 76 0.79 -33.88 20.09
CA HIS A 76 0.36 -32.67 19.42
C HIS A 76 1.54 -31.74 19.10
N ARG A 77 2.40 -31.45 20.08
CA ARG A 77 3.61 -30.63 19.90
C ARG A 77 4.51 -31.18 18.80
N LYS A 78 4.86 -32.47 18.86
CA LYS A 78 5.67 -33.13 17.81
C LYS A 78 4.98 -33.11 16.44
N TYR A 79 3.64 -33.19 16.40
CA TYR A 79 2.91 -33.05 15.14
C TYR A 79 3.03 -31.62 14.56
N LEU A 80 2.93 -30.59 15.40
CA LEU A 80 3.11 -29.19 15.00
C LEU A 80 4.56 -28.93 14.55
N GLU A 81 5.56 -29.37 15.32
CA GLU A 81 6.99 -29.25 14.99
C GLU A 81 7.31 -29.91 13.64
N ASN A 82 6.86 -31.15 13.43
CA ASN A 82 6.99 -31.83 12.13
C ASN A 82 6.20 -31.12 11.02
N GLY A 83 5.15 -30.39 11.37
CA GLY A 83 4.38 -29.54 10.46
C GLY A 83 5.12 -28.27 10.06
N GLN A 84 5.93 -27.68 10.95
CA GLN A 84 6.74 -26.50 10.67
C GLN A 84 7.81 -26.78 9.61
N ASN A 85 8.35 -28.01 9.61
CA ASN A 85 9.32 -28.46 8.62
C ASN A 85 8.69 -28.91 7.28
N LYS A 86 7.35 -28.84 7.14
CA LYS A 86 6.66 -29.16 5.89
C LYS A 86 6.44 -27.91 5.06
N GLY A 87 6.97 -27.93 3.84
CA GLY A 87 6.67 -26.91 2.83
C GLY A 87 7.77 -26.82 1.78
N ALA A 88 7.43 -26.27 0.61
CA ALA A 88 8.45 -25.83 -0.32
C ALA A 88 9.28 -24.73 0.35
N GLY A 89 10.60 -24.76 0.12
CA GLY A 89 11.49 -23.69 0.56
C GLY A 89 11.04 -22.32 0.05
N LEU A 90 11.59 -21.25 0.62
CA LEU A 90 11.30 -19.91 0.16
C LEU A 90 11.70 -19.77 -1.32
N LYS A 91 10.80 -19.22 -2.16
CA LYS A 91 11.03 -18.95 -3.59
C LYS A 91 12.24 -18.03 -3.83
N ILE A 92 12.55 -17.13 -2.88
CA ILE A 92 13.74 -16.29 -2.98
C ILE A 92 15.03 -17.10 -2.82
N GLY A 93 14.97 -18.24 -2.13
CA GLY A 93 16.10 -19.15 -1.93
C GLY A 93 17.37 -18.41 -1.49
N HIS A 94 18.45 -18.64 -2.23
CA HIS A 94 19.78 -18.04 -2.00
C HIS A 94 20.05 -16.81 -2.89
N ASP A 95 19.01 -16.17 -3.44
CA ASP A 95 19.18 -14.96 -4.25
C ASP A 95 19.38 -13.71 -3.37
N HIS A 96 20.56 -13.64 -2.76
CA HIS A 96 20.97 -12.50 -1.93
C HIS A 96 21.08 -11.19 -2.73
N LYS A 97 21.20 -11.25 -4.07
CA LYS A 97 21.24 -10.06 -4.93
C LYS A 97 19.85 -9.46 -5.04
N LEU A 98 18.83 -10.28 -5.28
CA LEU A 98 17.43 -9.86 -5.27
C LEU A 98 17.03 -9.32 -3.89
N ALA A 99 17.39 -10.02 -2.82
CA ALA A 99 17.10 -9.56 -1.46
C ALA A 99 17.67 -8.17 -1.20
N ARG A 100 18.98 -7.95 -1.41
CA ARG A 100 19.63 -6.65 -1.24
C ARG A 100 19.02 -5.54 -2.09
N HIS A 101 18.62 -5.86 -3.33
CA HIS A 101 17.96 -4.90 -4.20
C HIS A 101 16.59 -4.47 -3.62
N ILE A 102 15.79 -5.43 -3.17
CA ILE A 102 14.49 -5.17 -2.54
C ILE A 102 14.66 -4.32 -1.28
N GLU A 103 15.61 -4.66 -0.40
CA GLU A 103 15.92 -3.89 0.82
C GLU A 103 16.32 -2.46 0.49
N LYS A 104 17.25 -2.27 -0.44
CA LYS A 104 17.68 -0.95 -0.89
C LYS A 104 16.51 -0.11 -1.39
N ARG A 105 15.69 -0.66 -2.30
CA ARG A 105 14.57 0.07 -2.90
C ARG A 105 13.49 0.45 -1.88
N ILE A 106 13.18 -0.42 -0.93
CA ILE A 106 12.13 -0.15 0.07
C ILE A 106 12.65 0.83 1.13
N ILE A 107 13.84 0.62 1.67
CA ILE A 107 14.36 1.39 2.81
C ILE A 107 14.93 2.74 2.37
N GLN A 108 15.86 2.73 1.41
CA GLN A 108 16.56 3.94 0.98
C GLN A 108 15.71 4.76 0.01
N ASP A 109 15.17 4.09 -1.00
CA ASP A 109 14.39 4.77 -2.05
C ASP A 109 12.91 4.91 -1.69
N ARG A 110 12.43 4.39 -0.54
CA ARG A 110 11.02 4.49 -0.09
C ARG A 110 9.99 3.94 -1.09
N TYR A 111 10.35 2.90 -1.85
CA TYR A 111 9.43 2.26 -2.79
C TYR A 111 8.40 1.37 -2.08
N SER A 112 7.22 1.21 -2.68
CA SER A 112 6.31 0.15 -2.24
C SER A 112 6.78 -1.20 -2.79
N PRO A 113 6.49 -2.33 -2.09
CA PRO A 113 6.80 -3.66 -2.59
C PRO A 113 6.32 -3.92 -4.02
N ASP A 114 5.12 -3.45 -4.37
CA ASP A 114 4.59 -3.57 -5.74
C ASP A 114 5.40 -2.76 -6.77
N ALA A 115 5.87 -1.57 -6.41
CA ALA A 115 6.69 -0.75 -7.30
C ALA A 115 8.06 -1.38 -7.55
N VAL A 116 8.66 -2.04 -6.55
CA VAL A 116 9.93 -2.76 -6.72
C VAL A 116 9.78 -3.92 -7.70
N ILE A 117 8.80 -4.80 -7.48
CA ILE A 117 8.57 -5.94 -8.39
C ILE A 117 8.19 -5.46 -9.79
N GLY A 118 7.40 -4.39 -9.88
CA GLY A 118 7.05 -3.76 -11.13
C GLY A 118 8.25 -3.17 -11.88
N GLU A 119 9.14 -2.47 -11.17
CA GLU A 119 10.38 -1.92 -11.75
C GLU A 119 11.26 -3.04 -12.33
N ILE A 120 11.48 -4.10 -11.56
CA ILE A 120 12.28 -5.26 -11.98
C ILE A 120 11.76 -5.81 -13.31
N ARG A 121 10.44 -5.95 -13.44
CA ARG A 121 9.80 -6.45 -14.67
C ARG A 121 9.91 -5.47 -15.82
N ALA A 122 9.57 -4.19 -15.61
CA ALA A 122 9.55 -3.19 -16.66
C ALA A 122 10.94 -2.90 -17.23
N LYS A 123 11.98 -2.95 -16.39
CA LYS A 123 13.38 -2.76 -16.80
C LYS A 123 14.09 -4.05 -17.23
N GLY A 124 13.41 -5.20 -17.17
CA GLY A 124 14.01 -6.50 -17.50
C GLY A 124 15.22 -6.83 -16.62
N LEU A 125 15.21 -6.44 -15.35
CA LEU A 125 16.33 -6.71 -14.44
C LEU A 125 16.42 -8.20 -14.14
N GLU A 126 17.55 -8.82 -14.48
CA GLU A 126 17.75 -10.25 -14.28
C GLU A 126 18.30 -10.57 -12.89
N PHE A 127 17.62 -11.50 -12.24
CA PHE A 127 17.94 -12.09 -10.94
C PHE A 127 17.85 -13.62 -11.06
N LYS A 128 18.44 -14.36 -10.13
CA LYS A 128 18.42 -15.83 -10.15
C LYS A 128 17.01 -16.40 -9.96
N THR A 129 16.16 -15.64 -9.28
CA THR A 129 14.76 -16.00 -9.03
C THR A 129 13.82 -14.84 -9.32
N SER A 130 12.54 -15.16 -9.54
CA SER A 130 11.48 -14.18 -9.68
C SER A 130 10.39 -14.43 -8.64
N ILE A 131 9.93 -13.36 -8.01
CA ILE A 131 8.84 -13.39 -7.04
C ILE A 131 7.74 -12.41 -7.47
N CYS A 132 6.48 -12.73 -7.14
CA CYS A 132 5.37 -11.81 -7.35
C CYS A 132 5.18 -10.88 -6.15
N THR A 133 4.47 -9.76 -6.36
CA THR A 133 4.15 -8.79 -5.30
C THR A 133 3.57 -9.44 -4.04
N LYS A 134 2.64 -10.39 -4.19
CA LYS A 134 2.02 -11.10 -3.07
C LYS A 134 3.04 -11.90 -2.26
N THR A 135 3.98 -12.56 -2.92
CA THR A 135 5.07 -13.29 -2.25
C THR A 135 5.97 -12.34 -1.48
N LEU A 136 6.31 -11.18 -2.04
CA LEU A 136 7.11 -10.18 -1.35
C LEU A 136 6.42 -9.67 -0.08
N TYR A 137 5.13 -9.30 -0.14
CA TYR A 137 4.38 -8.93 1.07
C TYR A 137 4.36 -10.05 2.11
N ASN A 138 4.08 -11.30 1.70
CA ASN A 138 4.08 -12.44 2.62
C ASN A 138 5.45 -12.68 3.26
N TYR A 139 6.55 -12.35 2.58
CA TYR A 139 7.90 -12.49 3.12
C TYR A 139 8.22 -11.39 4.13
N ILE A 140 7.76 -10.17 3.89
CA ILE A 140 7.88 -9.08 4.85
C ILE A 140 7.02 -9.37 6.10
N ASP A 141 5.80 -9.89 5.92
CA ASP A 141 4.92 -10.30 7.03
C ASP A 141 5.50 -11.44 7.87
N LYS A 142 6.30 -12.32 7.25
CA LYS A 142 7.00 -13.43 7.91
C LYS A 142 8.41 -13.07 8.39
N GLU A 143 8.80 -11.80 8.27
CA GLU A 143 10.12 -11.31 8.67
C GLU A 143 11.28 -12.10 8.03
N VAL A 144 11.12 -12.48 6.77
CA VAL A 144 12.12 -13.25 6.00
C VAL A 144 13.35 -12.40 5.65
N PHE A 145 13.18 -11.08 5.54
CA PHE A 145 14.26 -10.14 5.23
C PHE A 145 14.93 -9.66 6.52
N ALA A 146 16.24 -9.47 6.49
CA ALA A 146 17.00 -9.03 7.66
C ALA A 146 16.68 -7.57 8.03
N ASN A 147 16.51 -6.72 7.02
CA ASN A 147 16.44 -5.27 7.21
C ASN A 147 15.06 -4.65 6.94
N ILE A 148 14.07 -5.44 6.49
CA ILE A 148 12.73 -4.94 6.15
C ILE A 148 11.70 -5.54 7.10
N THR A 149 10.91 -4.67 7.70
CA THR A 149 9.74 -5.03 8.46
C THR A 149 8.50 -4.30 7.93
N ASN A 150 7.34 -4.63 8.48
CA ASN A 150 6.11 -3.91 8.21
C ASN A 150 6.15 -2.41 8.60
N LYS A 151 7.12 -1.99 9.44
CA LYS A 151 7.29 -0.59 9.84
C LYS A 151 7.86 0.28 8.72
N ASP A 152 8.62 -0.33 7.81
CA ASP A 152 9.30 0.32 6.69
C ASP A 152 8.37 0.55 5.49
N LEU A 153 7.18 -0.08 5.51
CA LEU A 153 6.21 0.04 4.44
C LEU A 153 5.47 1.39 4.48
N PRO A 154 5.29 2.06 3.32
CA PRO A 154 4.73 3.41 3.26
C PRO A 154 3.26 3.52 3.68
N ILE A 155 2.52 2.41 3.68
CA ILE A 155 1.11 2.36 4.08
C ILE A 155 0.96 1.26 5.13
N LYS A 156 0.65 1.66 6.37
CA LYS A 156 0.25 0.74 7.42
C LYS A 156 -1.12 0.16 7.09
N ARG A 157 -1.25 -1.17 7.14
CA ARG A 157 -2.55 -1.84 7.16
C ARG A 157 -3.26 -1.37 8.45
N HIS A 158 -4.52 -0.97 8.35
CA HIS A 158 -5.38 -0.47 9.47
C HIS A 158 -5.25 1.03 9.84
N LYS A 159 -5.69 1.93 8.95
CA LYS A 159 -6.29 3.19 9.43
C LYS A 159 -7.77 2.94 9.71
N LYS A 160 -8.22 3.16 10.95
CA LYS A 160 -9.66 3.31 11.25
C LYS A 160 -10.19 4.42 10.35
N LYS A 161 -11.22 4.14 9.54
CA LYS A 161 -11.93 5.20 8.81
C LYS A 161 -12.49 6.16 9.85
N GLY A 162 -12.04 7.42 9.83
CA GLY A 162 -12.61 8.45 10.70
C GLY A 162 -14.10 8.61 10.41
N ARG A 163 -14.89 9.04 11.41
CA ARG A 163 -16.30 9.41 11.19
C ARG A 163 -16.35 10.53 10.15
N TYR A 164 -17.22 10.37 9.16
CA TYR A 164 -17.49 11.40 8.16
C TYR A 164 -18.22 12.56 8.84
N HIS A 165 -17.58 13.71 8.96
CA HIS A 165 -18.24 14.93 9.40
C HIS A 165 -18.88 15.60 8.20
N ARG A 166 -20.20 15.84 8.28
CA ARG A 166 -20.94 16.60 7.27
C ARG A 166 -20.54 18.08 7.41
N VAL A 167 -19.59 18.53 6.59
CA VAL A 167 -19.18 19.93 6.56
C VAL A 167 -20.22 20.70 5.71
N ARG A 168 -20.53 21.94 6.10
CA ARG A 168 -21.49 22.79 5.36
C ARG A 168 -20.90 23.20 4.00
N VAL A 169 -21.73 23.22 2.95
CA VAL A 169 -21.31 23.66 1.61
C VAL A 169 -20.96 25.15 1.66
N ALA A 170 -19.68 25.46 1.50
CA ALA A 170 -19.25 26.83 1.28
C ALA A 170 -19.30 27.09 -0.23
N LEU A 171 -20.36 27.76 -0.71
CA LEU A 171 -20.51 28.19 -2.09
C LEU A 171 -19.62 29.41 -2.38
N LYS A 172 -18.29 29.27 -2.21
CA LYS A 172 -17.37 30.42 -2.28
C LYS A 172 -16.98 30.82 -3.70
N ASN A 173 -17.16 29.95 -4.70
CA ASN A 173 -16.79 30.18 -6.10
C ASN A 173 -17.98 30.26 -7.05
N LEU A 174 -18.79 31.31 -6.93
CA LEU A 174 -19.92 31.54 -7.83
C LEU A 174 -19.52 31.99 -9.24
N LYS A 175 -18.29 32.52 -9.42
CA LYS A 175 -17.80 33.06 -10.70
C LYS A 175 -16.83 32.14 -11.45
N GLY A 176 -16.45 31.02 -10.86
CA GLY A 176 -15.51 30.07 -11.47
C GLY A 176 -16.17 29.20 -12.53
N THR A 177 -15.39 28.78 -13.53
CA THR A 177 -15.86 27.81 -14.55
C THR A 177 -16.05 26.43 -13.90
N SER A 178 -17.27 25.90 -13.87
CA SER A 178 -17.55 24.58 -13.30
C SER A 178 -16.85 23.46 -14.08
N ILE A 179 -16.46 22.38 -13.40
CA ILE A 179 -15.94 21.16 -14.01
C ILE A 179 -16.91 20.54 -15.05
N GLU A 180 -18.21 20.80 -14.95
CA GLU A 180 -19.21 20.35 -15.94
C GLU A 180 -19.02 20.99 -17.31
N GLN A 181 -18.44 22.20 -17.35
CA GLN A 181 -18.15 22.91 -18.59
C GLN A 181 -16.80 22.49 -19.19
N ARG A 182 -16.08 21.58 -18.54
CA ARG A 182 -14.82 21.03 -19.05
C ARG A 182 -15.12 20.09 -20.22
N PRO A 183 -14.40 20.20 -21.36
CA PRO A 183 -14.56 19.29 -22.48
C PRO A 183 -14.46 17.82 -22.06
N LYS A 184 -15.43 16.99 -22.48
CA LYS A 184 -15.57 15.59 -22.04
C LYS A 184 -14.35 14.72 -22.36
N HIS A 185 -13.63 14.99 -23.45
CA HIS A 185 -12.43 14.23 -23.84
C HIS A 185 -11.33 14.26 -22.76
N ILE A 186 -11.30 15.31 -21.93
CA ILE A 186 -10.32 15.47 -20.85
C ILE A 186 -10.47 14.38 -19.77
N GLU A 187 -11.67 13.79 -19.62
CA GLU A 187 -11.90 12.71 -18.65
C GLU A 187 -11.30 11.37 -19.05
N ASN A 188 -11.06 11.16 -20.34
CA ASN A 188 -10.41 9.95 -20.83
C ASN A 188 -8.93 9.89 -20.44
N ARG A 189 -8.33 11.05 -20.08
CA ARG A 189 -6.91 11.19 -19.70
C ARG A 189 -5.94 10.70 -20.80
N GLU A 190 -6.35 10.83 -22.06
CA GLU A 190 -5.59 10.40 -23.23
C GLU A 190 -4.65 11.50 -23.76
N GLU A 191 -4.90 12.75 -23.38
CA GLU A 191 -4.13 13.92 -23.79
C GLU A 191 -3.26 14.45 -22.64
N TYR A 192 -2.03 14.81 -22.95
CA TYR A 192 -1.13 15.48 -22.01
C TYR A 192 -1.44 16.97 -21.93
N GLY A 193 -1.32 17.52 -20.72
CA GLY A 193 -1.35 18.95 -20.46
C GLY A 193 -2.57 19.40 -19.65
N HIS A 194 -3.36 18.46 -19.15
CA HIS A 194 -4.43 18.75 -18.21
C HIS A 194 -3.93 18.45 -16.80
N TRP A 195 -3.91 19.48 -15.94
CA TRP A 195 -3.34 19.39 -14.60
C TRP A 195 -4.43 19.50 -13.55
N GLU A 196 -4.25 18.79 -12.45
CA GLU A 196 -4.96 19.03 -11.20
C GLU A 196 -4.02 19.81 -10.28
N MET A 197 -4.48 20.88 -9.62
CA MET A 197 -3.65 21.74 -8.76
C MET A 197 -4.19 21.73 -7.33
N ASP A 198 -3.32 21.55 -6.34
CA ASP A 198 -3.65 21.47 -4.91
C ASP A 198 -2.63 22.18 -4.02
N CYS A 199 -3.03 22.48 -2.78
CA CYS A 199 -2.12 22.93 -1.73
C CYS A 199 -1.94 21.86 -0.64
N VAL A 200 -0.71 21.43 -0.41
CA VAL A 200 -0.34 20.54 0.70
C VAL A 200 0.14 21.38 1.88
N VAL A 201 -0.61 21.29 2.99
CA VAL A 201 -0.32 22.02 4.24
C VAL A 201 0.46 21.13 5.22
N GLY A 202 1.45 21.74 5.88
CA GLY A 202 2.37 21.08 6.81
C GLY A 202 1.81 20.94 8.22
N GLY A 203 1.66 22.06 8.93
CA GLY A 203 1.27 22.15 10.35
C GLY A 203 -0.19 22.58 10.60
N LYS A 204 -0.53 22.80 11.88
CA LYS A 204 -1.82 23.40 12.28
C LYS A 204 -1.72 24.93 12.17
N GLY A 205 -2.47 25.49 11.23
CA GLY A 205 -2.56 26.94 10.98
C GLY A 205 -2.41 27.27 9.50
N ASP A 206 -3.18 28.25 9.01
CA ASP A 206 -3.17 28.68 7.60
C ASP A 206 -2.00 29.63 7.25
N SER A 207 -1.15 29.97 8.23
CA SER A 207 -0.08 30.98 8.12
C SER A 207 1.33 30.45 7.84
N GLY A 208 1.50 29.13 7.71
CA GLY A 208 2.80 28.51 7.44
C GLY A 208 3.12 28.35 5.96
N ALA A 209 4.37 27.99 5.66
CA ALA A 209 4.76 27.60 4.31
C ALA A 209 3.92 26.40 3.83
N VAL A 210 3.61 26.37 2.53
CA VAL A 210 2.80 25.32 1.91
C VAL A 210 3.44 24.86 0.61
N LEU A 211 3.04 23.69 0.12
CA LEU A 211 3.43 23.23 -1.22
C LEU A 211 2.26 23.39 -2.18
N LEU A 212 2.46 24.12 -3.26
CA LEU A 212 1.62 24.04 -4.45
C LEU A 212 2.04 22.80 -5.24
N VAL A 213 1.09 21.91 -5.49
CA VAL A 213 1.30 20.65 -6.21
C VAL A 213 0.44 20.67 -7.46
N LEU A 214 1.06 20.46 -8.62
CA LEU A 214 0.36 20.25 -9.87
C LEU A 214 0.64 18.82 -10.34
N THR A 215 -0.40 18.01 -10.50
CA THR A 215 -0.31 16.64 -11.02
C THR A 215 -0.95 16.56 -12.41
N GLU A 216 -0.19 16.13 -13.41
CA GLU A 216 -0.68 15.95 -14.77
C GLU A 216 -1.55 14.68 -14.90
N ARG A 217 -2.69 14.79 -15.57
CA ARG A 217 -3.75 13.76 -15.54
C ARG A 217 -3.46 12.53 -16.38
N LYS A 218 -2.62 12.61 -17.41
CA LYS A 218 -2.23 11.46 -18.25
C LYS A 218 -1.00 10.76 -17.68
N SER A 219 0.13 11.44 -17.69
CA SER A 219 1.48 10.97 -17.34
C SER A 219 1.75 10.86 -15.84
N ARG A 220 0.98 11.57 -14.99
CA ARG A 220 1.26 11.75 -13.55
C ARG A 220 2.57 12.49 -13.28
N GLU A 221 3.00 13.35 -14.20
CA GLU A 221 4.07 14.29 -13.91
C GLU A 221 3.65 15.22 -12.78
N GLU A 222 4.55 15.45 -11.85
CA GLU A 222 4.35 16.26 -10.66
C GLU A 222 5.23 17.51 -10.75
N ILE A 223 4.65 18.66 -10.46
CA ILE A 223 5.38 19.91 -10.24
C ILE A 223 5.07 20.37 -8.82
N ILE A 224 6.12 20.57 -8.02
CA ILE A 224 5.99 20.94 -6.60
C ILE A 224 6.71 22.24 -6.34
N ARG A 225 6.02 23.21 -5.74
CA ARG A 225 6.56 24.54 -5.45
C ARG A 225 6.27 24.93 -4.01
N LYS A 226 7.32 25.32 -3.28
CA LYS A 226 7.19 25.84 -1.92
C LYS A 226 6.75 27.29 -1.97
N MET A 227 5.64 27.59 -1.31
CA MET A 227 5.08 28.93 -1.16
C MET A 227 5.18 29.37 0.31
N PRO A 228 5.31 30.68 0.58
CA PRO A 228 5.41 31.19 1.94
C PRO A 228 4.10 31.08 2.74
N ASN A 229 2.94 31.09 2.06
CA ASN A 229 1.62 31.00 2.68
C ASN A 229 0.57 30.47 1.68
N ARG A 230 -0.59 30.09 2.20
CA ARG A 230 -1.74 29.58 1.42
C ARG A 230 -2.65 30.72 1.00
N THR A 231 -2.16 31.61 0.13
CA THR A 231 -2.94 32.74 -0.41
C THR A 231 -3.01 32.67 -1.93
N GLN A 232 -4.08 33.25 -2.49
CA GLN A 232 -4.23 33.35 -3.95
C GLN A 232 -3.10 34.14 -4.61
N SER A 233 -2.61 35.20 -3.95
CA SER A 233 -1.46 35.97 -4.45
C SER A 233 -0.22 35.10 -4.59
N SER A 234 0.08 34.26 -3.58
CA SER A 234 1.19 33.31 -3.65
C SER A 234 1.02 32.28 -4.77
N VAL A 235 -0.20 31.74 -4.95
CA VAL A 235 -0.51 30.81 -6.06
C VAL A 235 -0.29 31.49 -7.41
N LYS A 236 -0.82 32.70 -7.60
CA LYS A 236 -0.66 33.48 -8.83
C LYS A 236 0.81 33.75 -9.13
N GLN A 237 1.59 34.19 -8.14
CA GLN A 237 3.02 34.43 -8.31
C GLN A 237 3.76 33.17 -8.77
N GLU A 238 3.37 32.00 -8.29
CA GLU A 238 3.99 30.74 -8.73
C GLU A 238 3.56 30.36 -10.15
N LEU A 239 2.29 30.58 -10.52
CA LEU A 239 1.85 30.45 -11.92
C LEU A 239 2.60 31.43 -12.83
N ASP A 240 2.87 32.67 -12.39
CA ASP A 240 3.67 33.67 -13.12
C ASP A 240 5.10 33.16 -13.35
N ARG A 241 5.72 32.54 -12.34
CA ARG A 241 7.05 31.94 -12.45
C ARG A 241 7.07 30.75 -13.39
N LEU A 242 6.05 29.89 -13.35
CA LEU A 242 5.92 28.76 -14.28
C LEU A 242 5.74 29.27 -15.73
N GLU A 243 4.89 30.27 -15.94
CA GLU A 243 4.68 30.88 -17.25
C GLU A 243 5.98 31.47 -17.80
N ARG A 244 6.70 32.28 -17.01
CA ARG A 244 8.02 32.82 -17.39
C ARG A 244 9.05 31.72 -17.69
N ARG A 245 9.06 30.64 -16.91
CA ARG A 245 10.00 29.53 -17.09
C ARG A 245 9.78 28.79 -18.40
N TYR A 246 8.53 28.49 -18.75
CA TYR A 246 8.22 27.72 -19.95
C TYR A 246 8.03 28.60 -21.20
N GLY A 247 7.77 29.89 -21.02
CA GLY A 247 7.59 30.87 -22.08
C GLY A 247 6.57 30.38 -23.11
N LYS A 248 6.97 30.35 -24.39
CA LYS A 248 6.13 29.89 -25.51
C LYS A 248 5.65 28.44 -25.36
N ARG A 249 6.33 27.60 -24.57
CA ARG A 249 5.94 26.20 -24.33
C ARG A 249 4.91 26.06 -23.20
N PHE A 250 4.54 27.14 -22.52
CA PHE A 250 3.59 27.09 -21.40
C PHE A 250 2.24 26.52 -21.84
N SER A 251 1.66 27.01 -22.94
CA SER A 251 0.36 26.52 -23.46
C SER A 251 0.40 25.06 -23.95
N GLN A 252 1.57 24.58 -24.40
CA GLN A 252 1.76 23.18 -24.76
C GLN A 252 1.77 22.28 -23.51
N LYS A 253 2.39 22.77 -22.43
CA LYS A 253 2.49 22.04 -21.17
C LYS A 253 1.22 22.14 -20.32
N PHE A 254 0.54 23.28 -20.31
CA PHE A 254 -0.64 23.57 -19.50
C PHE A 254 -1.81 23.99 -20.39
N LYS A 255 -2.67 23.04 -20.74
CA LYS A 255 -3.90 23.27 -21.50
C LYS A 255 -5.04 23.70 -20.58
N THR A 256 -5.20 22.99 -19.46
CA THR A 256 -6.22 23.30 -18.45
C THR A 256 -5.72 22.95 -17.05
N ILE A 257 -6.18 23.68 -16.04
CA ILE A 257 -5.95 23.35 -14.63
C ILE A 257 -7.28 23.11 -13.93
N THR A 258 -7.35 22.10 -13.07
CA THR A 258 -8.52 21.78 -12.24
C THR A 258 -8.18 21.94 -10.77
N VAL A 259 -8.98 22.71 -10.04
CA VAL A 259 -8.80 23.04 -8.62
C VAL A 259 -10.06 22.70 -7.82
N ASP A 260 -9.99 22.74 -6.48
CA ASP A 260 -11.17 22.75 -5.61
C ASP A 260 -11.63 24.18 -5.35
N ASN A 261 -12.70 24.30 -4.58
CA ASN A 261 -13.24 25.57 -4.13
C ASN A 261 -12.51 26.12 -2.89
N GLY A 262 -11.19 25.89 -2.81
CA GLY A 262 -10.34 26.42 -1.76
C GLY A 262 -10.22 27.95 -1.82
N PRO A 263 -10.10 28.64 -0.67
CA PRO A 263 -9.97 30.10 -0.61
C PRO A 263 -8.75 30.65 -1.37
N GLU A 264 -7.71 29.84 -1.55
CA GLU A 264 -6.51 30.17 -2.32
C GLU A 264 -6.73 30.17 -3.85
N PHE A 265 -7.89 29.73 -4.32
CA PHE A 265 -8.20 29.59 -5.74
C PHE A 265 -9.44 30.39 -6.17
N LEU A 266 -9.93 31.37 -5.39
CA LEU A 266 -11.27 31.93 -5.64
C LEU A 266 -11.40 32.77 -6.92
N ASN A 267 -10.39 33.59 -7.24
CA ASN A 267 -10.42 34.47 -8.41
C ASN A 267 -9.80 33.78 -9.64
N SER A 268 -10.63 33.04 -10.38
CA SER A 268 -10.17 32.38 -11.61
C SER A 268 -9.56 33.35 -12.62
N SER A 269 -10.15 34.53 -12.84
CA SER A 269 -9.64 35.52 -13.82
C SER A 269 -8.20 35.94 -13.55
N GLU A 270 -7.82 36.09 -12.27
CA GLU A 270 -6.44 36.40 -11.89
C GLU A 270 -5.46 35.25 -12.13
N LEU A 271 -5.91 34.01 -11.94
CA LEU A 271 -5.09 32.81 -12.16
C LEU A 271 -4.96 32.50 -13.67
N GLU A 272 -6.01 32.80 -14.44
CA GLU A 272 -6.09 32.57 -15.87
C GLU A 272 -5.34 33.65 -16.69
N GLY A 273 -5.31 34.92 -16.26
CA GLY A 273 -4.70 36.00 -17.06
C GLY A 273 -3.18 35.88 -17.14
N SER A 274 -2.54 36.14 -18.29
CA SER A 274 -1.09 35.98 -18.55
C SER A 274 -0.23 37.13 -18.01
N ILE A 275 0.97 36.80 -17.50
CA ILE A 275 1.98 37.81 -17.12
C ILE A 275 2.90 38.19 -18.30
N ILE A 276 2.95 37.36 -19.33
CA ILE A 276 3.79 37.59 -20.52
C ILE A 276 3.03 38.42 -21.56
N LYS A 277 1.72 38.16 -21.70
CA LYS A 277 0.86 38.82 -22.68
C LYS A 277 -0.34 39.42 -21.98
N GLN A 278 -0.26 40.72 -21.70
CA GLN A 278 -1.33 41.42 -20.99
C GLN A 278 -2.66 41.29 -21.75
N GLY A 279 -3.73 40.94 -21.02
CA GLY A 279 -5.07 40.75 -21.59
C GLY A 279 -5.35 39.37 -22.18
N GLU A 280 -4.32 38.51 -22.37
CA GLU A 280 -4.53 37.13 -22.80
C GLU A 280 -4.70 36.16 -21.61
N ILE A 281 -5.33 35.02 -21.86
CA ILE A 281 -5.45 33.91 -20.91
C ILE A 281 -4.25 32.97 -21.09
N ARG A 282 -3.47 32.74 -20.03
CA ARG A 282 -2.36 31.78 -20.02
C ARG A 282 -2.85 30.33 -20.00
N VAL A 283 -3.93 30.05 -19.26
CA VAL A 283 -4.50 28.71 -19.07
C VAL A 283 -5.93 28.82 -18.56
N LYS A 284 -6.80 27.87 -18.90
CA LYS A 284 -8.16 27.80 -18.37
C LYS A 284 -8.22 27.04 -17.04
N VAL A 285 -8.95 27.56 -16.06
CA VAL A 285 -9.14 26.97 -14.73
C VAL A 285 -10.58 26.47 -14.57
N TYR A 286 -10.72 25.21 -14.12
CA TYR A 286 -11.99 24.57 -13.81
C TYR A 286 -12.10 24.19 -12.33
N TYR A 287 -13.29 24.30 -11.76
CA TYR A 287 -13.55 24.01 -10.34
C TYR A 287 -14.32 22.71 -10.17
N ALA A 288 -13.76 21.79 -9.41
CA ALA A 288 -14.44 20.57 -8.99
C ALA A 288 -15.66 20.88 -8.11
N HIS A 289 -16.63 19.97 -8.09
CA HIS A 289 -17.80 20.11 -7.25
C HIS A 289 -17.41 20.10 -5.75
N PRO A 290 -18.10 20.89 -4.91
CA PRO A 290 -17.96 20.79 -3.45
C PRO A 290 -18.16 19.33 -3.00
N TYR A 291 -17.27 18.84 -2.13
CA TYR A 291 -17.26 17.46 -1.61
C TYR A 291 -16.98 16.33 -2.61
N SER A 292 -16.70 16.64 -3.88
CA SER A 292 -16.36 15.63 -4.89
C SER A 292 -14.85 15.40 -5.00
N SER A 293 -14.24 14.96 -3.90
CA SER A 293 -12.79 14.63 -3.87
C SER A 293 -12.34 13.64 -4.95
N GLY A 294 -13.23 12.76 -5.43
CA GLY A 294 -12.95 11.80 -6.50
C GLY A 294 -12.68 12.43 -7.87
N GLU A 295 -13.17 13.64 -8.14
CA GLU A 295 -12.92 14.35 -9.42
C GLU A 295 -11.46 14.78 -9.57
N ARG A 296 -10.73 14.81 -8.45
CA ARG A 296 -9.30 15.13 -8.32
C ARG A 296 -8.49 13.98 -7.70
N GLY A 297 -8.86 12.74 -8.03
CA GLY A 297 -8.21 11.55 -7.46
C GLY A 297 -6.70 11.44 -7.76
N SER A 298 -6.19 12.17 -8.75
CA SER A 298 -4.77 12.15 -9.11
C SER A 298 -3.95 12.89 -8.05
N ASN A 299 -4.39 14.08 -7.66
CA ASN A 299 -3.78 14.87 -6.60
C ASN A 299 -3.80 14.15 -5.26
N GLU A 300 -4.88 13.44 -4.92
CA GLU A 300 -4.92 12.71 -3.65
C GLU A 300 -3.79 11.67 -3.56
N ASN A 301 -3.57 10.94 -4.66
CA ASN A 301 -2.49 9.96 -4.72
C ASN A 301 -1.09 10.62 -4.75
N GLY A 302 -0.92 11.73 -5.49
CA GLY A 302 0.31 12.53 -5.48
C GLY A 302 0.64 13.03 -4.07
N ASN A 303 -0.33 13.63 -3.40
CA ASN A 303 -0.19 14.09 -2.01
C ASN A 303 0.22 12.95 -1.06
N ARG A 304 -0.33 11.74 -1.22
CA ARG A 304 0.09 10.57 -0.42
C ARG A 304 1.57 10.21 -0.63
N LEU A 305 2.12 10.41 -1.82
CA LEU A 305 3.55 10.22 -2.09
C LEU A 305 4.40 11.28 -1.38
N ILE A 306 3.99 12.55 -1.43
CA ILE A 306 4.64 13.64 -0.69
C ILE A 306 4.67 13.33 0.81
N ARG A 307 3.57 12.79 1.35
CA ARG A 307 3.48 12.41 2.78
C ARG A 307 4.42 11.29 3.21
N ARG A 308 5.08 10.58 2.28
CA ARG A 308 6.19 9.67 2.61
C ARG A 308 7.42 10.43 3.10
N PHE A 309 7.62 11.67 2.67
CA PHE A 309 8.78 12.52 3.00
C PHE A 309 8.41 13.62 4.00
N ILE A 310 7.20 14.16 3.89
CA ILE A 310 6.70 15.27 4.70
C ILE A 310 5.43 14.81 5.43
N PRO A 311 5.55 14.19 6.62
CA PRO A 311 4.39 13.74 7.39
C PRO A 311 3.37 14.86 7.65
N LYS A 312 2.13 14.46 7.92
CA LYS A 312 1.09 15.43 8.30
C LYS A 312 1.42 16.01 9.69
N GLY A 313 1.33 17.32 9.84
CA GLY A 313 1.67 18.03 11.06
C GLY A 313 3.08 18.63 11.06
N THR A 314 3.96 18.23 10.13
CA THR A 314 5.31 18.77 10.03
C THR A 314 5.31 20.14 9.35
N ASP A 315 6.00 21.12 9.93
CA ASP A 315 6.16 22.44 9.31
C ASP A 315 6.98 22.35 8.01
N ILE A 316 6.41 22.82 6.91
CA ILE A 316 7.03 22.85 5.58
C ILE A 316 8.13 23.91 5.52
N SER A 317 8.12 24.91 6.43
CA SER A 317 9.15 25.94 6.50
C SER A 317 10.55 25.33 6.63
N ASN A 318 10.67 24.22 7.37
CA ASN A 318 11.90 23.46 7.63
C ASN A 318 12.49 22.75 6.40
N TYR A 319 11.74 22.61 5.30
CA TYR A 319 12.22 21.93 4.10
C TYR A 319 12.76 22.93 3.08
N THR A 320 14.00 22.76 2.65
CA THR A 320 14.64 23.61 1.64
C THR A 320 14.04 23.39 0.25
N ALA A 321 14.18 24.38 -0.64
CA ALA A 321 13.74 24.23 -2.03
C ALA A 321 14.42 23.05 -2.75
N GLN A 322 15.67 22.72 -2.39
CA GLN A 322 16.41 21.59 -2.93
C GLN A 322 15.82 20.25 -2.49
N GLU A 323 15.41 20.12 -1.23
CA GLU A 323 14.72 18.92 -0.75
C GLU A 323 13.36 18.74 -1.42
N ILE A 324 12.60 19.82 -1.60
CA ILE A 324 11.33 19.78 -2.35
C ILE A 324 11.56 19.33 -3.80
N LYS A 325 12.61 19.83 -4.46
CA LYS A 325 12.99 19.39 -5.81
C LYS A 325 13.42 17.93 -5.85
N ARG A 326 14.07 17.42 -4.80
CA ARG A 326 14.42 15.99 -4.68
C ARG A 326 13.17 15.13 -4.56
N ILE A 327 12.16 15.57 -3.82
CA ILE A 327 10.86 14.89 -3.73
C ILE A 327 10.14 14.88 -5.08
N GLU A 328 10.09 16.03 -5.78
CA GLU A 328 9.53 16.14 -7.14
C GLU A 328 10.23 15.17 -8.10
N HIS A 329 11.56 15.16 -8.11
CA HIS A 329 12.35 14.25 -8.94
C HIS A 329 12.08 12.78 -8.60
N TRP A 330 12.02 12.44 -7.32
CA TRP A 330 11.70 11.08 -6.88
C TRP A 330 10.31 10.65 -7.36
N MET A 331 9.30 11.52 -7.21
CA MET A 331 7.92 11.22 -7.65
C MET A 331 7.84 11.02 -9.17
N ASN A 332 8.56 11.83 -9.94
CA ASN A 332 8.57 11.74 -11.39
C ASN A 332 9.32 10.51 -11.92
N ASN A 333 10.27 9.96 -11.16
CA ASN A 333 10.97 8.71 -11.47
C ASN A 333 10.40 7.49 -10.72
N TYR A 334 9.27 7.63 -10.04
CA TYR A 334 8.63 6.53 -9.32
C TYR A 334 7.89 5.61 -10.31
N PRO A 335 8.12 4.29 -10.30
CA PRO A 335 7.40 3.33 -11.15
C PRO A 335 5.90 3.31 -10.83
N ARG A 336 5.05 3.57 -11.82
CA ARG A 336 3.59 3.62 -11.61
C ARG A 336 2.89 2.44 -12.30
N LYS A 337 2.20 1.61 -11.52
CA LYS A 337 1.46 0.43 -12.03
C LYS A 337 0.49 0.76 -13.17
N ILE A 338 -0.18 1.92 -13.12
CA ILE A 338 -1.12 2.39 -14.15
C ILE A 338 -0.45 2.57 -15.52
N HIS A 339 0.87 2.78 -15.57
CA HIS A 339 1.65 2.93 -16.80
C HIS A 339 2.47 1.68 -17.12
N GLY A 340 2.05 0.50 -16.65
CA GLY A 340 2.85 -0.72 -16.78
C GLY A 340 4.21 -0.61 -16.08
N TYR A 341 4.27 0.16 -14.99
CA TYR A 341 5.48 0.46 -14.22
C TYR A 341 6.50 1.38 -14.90
N LYS A 342 6.14 2.01 -16.02
CA LYS A 342 6.86 3.21 -16.48
C LYS A 342 6.69 4.35 -15.48
N THR A 343 7.70 5.22 -15.44
CA THR A 343 7.75 6.41 -14.60
C THR A 343 6.98 7.56 -15.27
N ALA A 344 6.58 8.56 -14.48
CA ALA A 344 5.91 9.73 -15.05
C ALA A 344 6.81 10.48 -16.04
N LYS A 345 8.13 10.51 -15.77
CA LYS A 345 9.12 11.09 -16.66
C LYS A 345 9.17 10.38 -18.02
N GLU A 346 9.10 9.06 -18.06
CA GLU A 346 9.05 8.29 -19.32
C GLU A 346 7.72 8.45 -20.05
N MET A 347 6.64 8.77 -19.34
CA MET A 347 5.32 9.00 -19.93
C MET A 347 5.10 10.43 -20.42
N ALA A 348 5.88 11.39 -19.90
CA ALA A 348 5.81 12.81 -20.24
C ALA A 348 6.88 13.23 -21.26
N ALA A 349 7.87 12.37 -21.52
CA ALA A 349 8.82 12.50 -22.62
C ALA A 349 8.14 12.15 -23.95
#